data_AF-A0A7K2XD72-F1
#
_entry.id   AF-A0A7K2XD72-F1
#
_cell.length_a   1.000
_cell.length_b   1.000
_cell.length_c   1.000
_cell.angle_alpha   90.00
_cell.angle_beta   90.00
_cell.angle_gamma   90.00
#
_symmetry.space_group_name_H-M   'P 1'
#
loop_
_entity.id
_entity.type
_entity.pdbx_description
1 polymer ?
#
loop_
_entity_poly.entity_id
_entity_poly.type
_entity_poly.pdbx_seq_one_letter_code
_entity_poly.pdbx_strand_id
1 'polypeptide(L)'
;MDLLPFTAEHAATVAGWPASPEEVLLWCGLREFPVTGETVAGWQEDPEVHGYVLVEDRDGDGDGALLGYGEVWTDAEEDEAELARVVVAPPARGRGVGRVL
;
A
#
# COMPACT_ATOMS: atom_id res chain seq x y z
N MET A 1 -9.90 12.53 2.69
CA MET A 1 -9.01 11.47 2.18
C MET A 1 -9.83 10.23 2.37
N ASP A 2 -9.94 9.43 1.32
CA ASP A 2 -10.76 8.22 1.37
C ASP A 2 -9.85 6.99 1.36
N LEU A 3 -10.20 6.00 2.19
CA LEU A 3 -9.57 4.70 2.19
C LEU A 3 -10.39 3.79 1.28
N LEU A 4 -9.77 3.31 0.19
CA LEU A 4 -10.40 2.48 -0.82
C LEU A 4 -9.70 1.12 -0.89
N PRO A 5 -10.42 0.05 -1.29
CA PRO A 5 -9.78 -1.22 -1.60
C PRO A 5 -8.68 -1.06 -2.66
N PHE A 6 -7.57 -1.75 -2.47
CA PHE A 6 -6.52 -1.84 -3.47
C PHE A 6 -7.00 -2.67 -4.67
N THR A 7 -6.52 -2.32 -5.87
CA THR A 7 -6.74 -3.06 -7.11
C THR A 7 -5.41 -3.16 -7.86
N ALA A 8 -5.31 -4.09 -8.81
CA ALA A 8 -4.11 -4.25 -9.63
C ALA A 8 -3.71 -2.97 -10.40
N GLU A 9 -4.65 -2.05 -10.65
CA GLU A 9 -4.38 -0.77 -11.32
C GLU A 9 -3.50 0.16 -10.46
N HIS A 10 -3.55 0.03 -9.13
CA HIS A 10 -2.71 0.81 -8.21
C HIS A 10 -1.28 0.25 -8.09
N ALA A 11 -1.06 -1.01 -8.46
CA ALA A 11 0.12 -1.79 -8.10
C ALA A 11 1.42 -1.17 -8.61
N ALA A 12 1.44 -0.71 -9.87
CA ALA A 12 2.61 -0.09 -10.47
C ALA A 12 2.99 1.24 -9.77
N THR A 13 2.01 2.01 -9.30
CA THR A 13 2.26 3.24 -8.56
C THR A 13 2.86 2.96 -7.19
N VAL A 14 2.28 2.03 -6.44
CA VAL A 14 2.76 1.64 -5.10
C VAL A 14 4.17 1.03 -5.17
N ALA A 15 4.42 0.16 -6.14
CA ALA A 15 5.73 -0.46 -6.36
C ALA A 15 6.85 0.56 -6.62
N GLY A 16 6.50 1.74 -7.15
CA GLY A 16 7.44 2.83 -7.42
C GLY A 16 7.76 3.74 -6.23
N TRP A 17 7.17 3.52 -5.05
CA TRP A 17 7.39 4.40 -3.89
C TRP A 17 8.70 4.19 -3.14
N PRO A 18 9.21 2.96 -2.92
CA PRO A 18 10.53 2.76 -2.35
C PRO A 18 11.62 3.34 -3.26
N ALA A 19 12.46 4.23 -2.73
CA ALA A 19 13.52 4.88 -3.50
C ALA A 19 14.87 4.15 -3.45
N SER A 20 14.98 3.08 -2.64
CA SER A 20 16.22 2.33 -2.45
C SER A 20 15.95 0.86 -2.08
N PRO A 21 16.95 -0.04 -2.24
CA PRO A 21 16.86 -1.42 -1.75
C PRO A 21 16.63 -1.51 -0.24
N GLU A 22 17.13 -0.54 0.53
CA GLU A 22 16.89 -0.47 1.98
C GLU A 22 15.43 -0.15 2.30
N GLU A 23 14.80 0.79 1.56
CA GLU A 23 13.38 1.06 1.72
C GLU A 23 12.51 -0.16 1.35
N VAL A 24 12.91 -0.94 0.33
CA VAL A 24 12.21 -2.20 0.00
C VAL A 24 12.34 -3.23 1.11
N LEU A 25 13.54 -3.42 1.64
CA LEU A 25 13.78 -4.35 2.74
C LEU A 25 12.95 -3.99 3.98
N LEU A 26 12.89 -2.70 4.34
CA LEU A 26 12.10 -2.21 5.47
C LEU A 26 10.59 -2.32 5.22
N TRP A 27 10.14 -2.11 3.99
CA TRP A 27 8.72 -2.13 3.64
C TRP A 27 8.14 -3.55 3.56
N CYS A 28 8.79 -4.44 2.81
CA CYS A 28 8.22 -5.75 2.49
C CYS A 28 9.19 -6.92 2.64
N GLY A 29 10.38 -6.69 3.24
CA GLY A 29 11.36 -7.75 3.51
C GLY A 29 12.08 -8.31 2.28
N LEU A 30 11.72 -7.85 1.08
CA LEU A 30 12.35 -8.29 -0.17
C LEU A 30 13.74 -7.68 -0.32
N ARG A 31 14.61 -8.38 -1.05
CA ARG A 31 15.97 -7.92 -1.41
C ARG A 31 16.08 -7.44 -2.85
N GLU A 32 15.03 -7.66 -3.64
CA GLU A 32 14.94 -7.22 -5.03
C GLU A 32 14.63 -5.72 -5.10
N PHE A 33 15.30 -5.00 -5.99
CA PHE A 33 15.04 -3.59 -6.26
C PHE A 33 15.27 -3.29 -7.74
N PRO A 34 14.31 -2.68 -8.45
CA PRO A 34 13.01 -2.20 -7.96
C PRO A 34 12.01 -3.36 -7.70
N VAL A 35 11.02 -3.11 -6.84
CA VAL A 35 9.84 -3.99 -6.74
C VAL A 35 8.98 -3.78 -7.98
N THR A 36 8.39 -4.84 -8.52
CA THR A 36 7.51 -4.74 -9.69
C THR A 36 6.05 -4.55 -9.28
N GLY A 37 5.25 -3.92 -10.15
CA GLY A 37 3.80 -3.86 -9.96
C GLY A 37 3.16 -5.26 -9.93
N GLU A 38 3.71 -6.22 -10.68
CA GLU A 38 3.27 -7.62 -10.64
C GLU A 38 3.47 -8.24 -9.25
N THR A 39 4.62 -8.00 -8.62
CA THR A 39 4.87 -8.45 -7.25
C THR A 39 3.86 -7.88 -6.26
N VAL A 40 3.58 -6.57 -6.33
CA VAL A 40 2.62 -5.91 -5.43
C VAL A 40 1.19 -6.40 -5.68
N ALA A 41 0.79 -6.58 -6.94
CA ALA A 41 -0.53 -7.12 -7.28
C ALA A 41 -0.67 -8.58 -6.79
N GLY A 42 0.38 -9.39 -6.94
CA GLY A 42 0.40 -10.79 -6.55
C GLY A 42 0.26 -11.03 -5.05
N TRP A 43 0.54 -10.04 -4.19
CA TRP A 43 0.29 -10.17 -2.75
C TRP A 43 -1.19 -10.40 -2.41
N GLN A 44 -2.11 -9.98 -3.30
CA GLN A 44 -3.55 -10.17 -3.13
C GLN A 44 -4.04 -11.58 -3.56
N GLU A 45 -3.13 -12.46 -4.01
CA GLU A 45 -3.48 -13.86 -4.30
C GLU A 45 -3.74 -14.67 -3.03
N ASP A 46 -3.19 -14.21 -1.90
CA ASP A 46 -3.48 -14.75 -0.59
C ASP A 46 -4.85 -14.24 -0.10
N PRO A 47 -5.85 -15.11 0.14
CA PRO A 47 -7.19 -14.70 0.56
C PRO A 47 -7.22 -14.04 1.95
N GLU A 48 -6.15 -14.16 2.73
CA GLU A 48 -6.02 -13.56 4.06
C GLU A 48 -5.37 -12.16 4.01
N VAL A 49 -4.96 -11.70 2.82
CA VAL A 49 -4.34 -10.39 2.61
C VAL A 49 -5.32 -9.42 1.97
N HIS A 50 -5.61 -8.31 2.65
CA HIS A 50 -6.54 -7.28 2.18
C HIS A 50 -5.81 -5.94 2.02
N GLY A 51 -5.51 -5.55 0.78
CA GLY A 51 -4.85 -4.28 0.48
C GLY A 51 -5.80 -3.08 0.43
N TYR A 52 -5.31 -1.93 0.87
CA TYR A 52 -6.02 -0.64 0.82
C TYR A 52 -5.11 0.47 0.32
N VAL A 53 -5.71 1.46 -0.34
CA VAL A 53 -5.05 2.70 -0.73
C VAL A 53 -5.76 3.90 -0.12
N LEU A 54 -5.00 4.87 0.35
CA LEU A 54 -5.52 6.16 0.77
C LEU A 54 -5.43 7.14 -0.42
N VAL A 55 -6.56 7.70 -0.83
CA VAL A 55 -6.66 8.70 -1.90
C VAL A 55 -6.91 10.09 -1.33
N GLU A 56 -6.34 11.11 -1.98
CA GLU A 56 -6.68 12.51 -1.69
C GLU A 56 -8.11 12.81 -2.19
N ASP A 57 -8.98 13.33 -1.32
CA ASP A 57 -10.34 13.73 -1.73
C ASP A 57 -10.24 14.80 -2.82
N ARG A 58 -11.07 14.66 -3.84
CA ARG A 58 -11.36 15.77 -4.76
C ARG A 58 -12.85 16.02 -4.79
N ASP A 59 -13.22 17.30 -4.82
CA ASP A 59 -14.54 17.73 -5.21
C ASP A 59 -14.72 17.46 -6.73
N GLY A 60 -15.06 16.22 -7.13
CA GLY A 60 -15.36 15.88 -8.54
C GLY A 60 -15.06 14.44 -8.99
N ASP A 61 -15.35 14.18 -10.28
CA ASP A 61 -15.45 12.86 -10.94
C ASP A 61 -14.10 12.29 -11.43
N GLY A 62 -13.00 12.55 -10.73
CA GLY A 62 -11.66 12.10 -11.13
C GLY A 62 -10.88 11.45 -9.98
N ASP A 63 -10.04 10.48 -10.31
CA ASP A 63 -9.25 9.75 -9.31
C ASP A 63 -8.31 10.69 -8.55
N GLY A 64 -8.43 10.67 -7.22
CA GLY A 64 -7.56 11.38 -6.29
C GLY A 64 -6.12 10.88 -6.37
N ALA A 65 -5.16 11.69 -5.90
CA ALA A 65 -3.78 11.24 -5.83
C ALA A 65 -3.64 10.12 -4.78
N LEU A 66 -2.94 9.03 -5.11
CA LEU A 66 -2.59 8.00 -4.13
C LEU A 66 -1.60 8.55 -3.11
N LEU A 67 -1.96 8.50 -1.84
CA LEU A 67 -1.20 9.06 -0.72
C LEU A 67 -0.51 7.97 0.11
N GLY A 68 -1.10 6.78 0.19
CA GLY A 68 -0.57 5.68 0.98
C GLY A 68 -1.17 4.34 0.58
N TYR A 69 -0.52 3.27 1.02
CA TYR A 69 -0.89 1.89 0.82
C TYR A 69 -0.56 1.12 2.09
N GLY A 70 -1.43 0.19 2.44
CA GLY A 70 -1.20 -0.76 3.52
C GLY A 70 -2.11 -1.96 3.36
N GLU A 71 -1.87 -2.98 4.16
CA GLU A 71 -2.67 -4.19 4.15
C GLU A 71 -3.11 -4.54 5.56
N VAL A 72 -4.24 -5.26 5.61
CA VAL A 72 -4.67 -5.99 6.78
C VAL A 72 -4.50 -7.48 6.45
N TRP A 73 -3.69 -8.19 7.22
CA TRP A 73 -3.63 -9.65 7.17
C TRP A 73 -4.55 -10.21 8.24
N THR A 74 -5.41 -11.15 7.89
CA THR A 74 -6.43 -11.69 8.80
C THR A 74 -6.18 -13.16 9.08
N ASP A 75 -6.24 -13.56 10.33
CA ASP A 75 -6.32 -14.97 10.73
C ASP A 75 -7.68 -15.19 11.42
N ALA A 76 -8.56 -15.94 10.74
CA ALA A 76 -9.91 -16.20 11.24
C ALA A 76 -9.94 -17.28 12.34
N GLU A 77 -8.92 -18.14 12.39
CA GLU A 77 -8.82 -19.19 13.42
C GLU A 77 -8.37 -18.58 14.75
N GLU A 78 -7.49 -17.58 14.69
CA GLU A 78 -6.97 -16.86 15.86
C GLU A 78 -7.78 -15.61 16.25
N ASP A 79 -8.74 -15.16 15.42
CA ASP A 79 -9.49 -13.89 15.59
C ASP A 79 -8.56 -12.67 15.66
N GLU A 80 -7.52 -12.68 14.82
CA GLU A 80 -6.47 -11.68 14.79
C GLU A 80 -6.39 -10.96 13.43
N ALA A 81 -5.88 -9.72 13.48
CA ALA A 81 -5.59 -8.94 12.30
C ALA A 81 -4.30 -8.14 12.50
N GLU A 82 -3.42 -8.19 11.50
CA GLU A 82 -2.14 -7.48 11.50
C GLU A 82 -2.11 -6.37 10.45
N LEU A 83 -1.54 -5.22 10.81
CA LEU A 83 -1.21 -4.18 9.84
C LEU A 83 0.14 -4.48 9.21
N ALA A 84 0.17 -4.57 7.88
CA ALA A 84 1.36 -4.96 7.14
C ALA A 84 1.60 -4.10 5.91
N ARG A 85 2.84 -4.15 5.41
CA ARG A 85 3.32 -3.48 4.19
C ARG A 85 2.83 -2.03 4.05
N VAL A 86 2.83 -1.28 5.17
CA VAL A 86 2.39 0.12 5.25
C VAL A 86 3.47 1.04 4.65
N VAL A 87 3.09 1.86 3.68
CA VAL A 87 3.96 2.83 3.01
C VAL A 87 3.20 4.08 2.58
N VAL A 88 3.84 5.24 2.74
CA VAL A 88 3.32 6.54 2.30
C VAL A 88 4.06 6.97 1.04
N ALA A 89 3.31 7.46 0.05
CA ALA A 89 3.85 8.00 -1.19
C ALA A 89 4.93 9.05 -0.88
N PRO A 90 6.12 9.01 -1.52
CA PRO A 90 7.22 9.92 -1.22
C PRO A 90 6.84 11.41 -1.11
N PRO A 91 6.04 12.00 -2.02
CA PRO A 91 5.64 13.42 -1.90
C PRO A 91 4.62 13.70 -0.78
N ALA A 92 4.06 12.67 -0.17
CA ALA A 92 3.06 12.77 0.90
C ALA A 92 3.66 12.54 2.31
N ARG A 93 4.92 12.11 2.41
CA ARG A 93 5.62 11.87 3.69
C ARG A 93 5.77 13.16 4.51
N GLY A 94 5.84 13.03 5.84
CA GLY A 94 5.99 14.17 6.76
C GLY A 94 4.74 15.06 6.94
N ARG A 95 3.62 14.72 6.29
CA ARG A 95 2.35 15.49 6.34
C ARG A 95 1.29 14.87 7.26
N GLY A 96 1.64 13.85 8.03
CA GLY A 96 0.71 13.12 8.90
C GLY A 96 -0.19 12.10 8.19
N VAL A 97 0.08 11.80 6.91
CA VAL A 97 -0.70 10.85 6.09
C VAL A 97 -0.72 9.44 6.69
N GLY A 98 0.41 8.94 7.18
CA GLY A 98 0.48 7.60 7.79
C GLY A 98 -0.29 7.45 9.11
N ARG A 99 -0.88 8.52 9.67
CA ARG A 99 -1.82 8.45 10.79
C ARG A 99 -3.27 8.31 10.32
N VAL A 100 -3.54 8.76 9.09
CA VAL A 100 -4.87 8.74 8.47
C VAL A 100 -5.10 7.43 7.73
N LEU A 101 -4.05 6.93 7.06
CA LEU A 101 -3.96 5.55 6.60
C LEU A 101 -4.02 4.62 7.81
#